data_AF-A0A5C5UWF9-F1
#
_entry.id   AF-A0A5C5UWF9-F1
#
_cell.length_a   1.000
_cell.length_b   1.000
_cell.length_c   1.000
_cell.angle_alpha   90.00
_cell.angle_beta   90.00
_cell.angle_gamma   90.00
#
_symmetry.space_group_name_H-M   'P 1'
#
loop_
_entity.id
_entity.type
_entity.pdbx_description
1 polymer ?
#
loop_
_entity_poly.entity_id
_entity_poly.type
_entity_poly.pdbx_seq_one_letter_code
_entity_poly.pdbx_strand_id
1 'polypeptide(L)'
;MTFSQAYELYKNTWQGFIDVEEVAYTDSDGDQEAVKARQIEPDQKELELIDGLASLQSDYITFNLWNVSLGGKVPGGGGVITQADGTKWTVQSVKKAQWGAQHRCLCIKQVT
;
A
#
# COMPACT_ATOMS: atom_id res chain seq x y z
N MET A 1 -26.30 -2.06 4.67
CA MET A 1 -25.38 -1.23 3.87
C MET A 1 -24.78 -2.11 2.80
N THR A 2 -24.85 -1.71 1.53
CA THR A 2 -24.27 -2.46 0.41
C THR A 2 -22.76 -2.16 0.28
N PHE A 3 -22.04 -2.98 -0.48
CA PHE A 3 -20.62 -2.71 -0.78
C PHE A 3 -20.40 -1.33 -1.43
N SER A 4 -21.26 -0.95 -2.39
CA SER A 4 -21.18 0.36 -3.06
C SER A 4 -21.41 1.51 -2.08
N GLN A 5 -22.37 1.39 -1.15
CA GLN A 5 -22.62 2.41 -0.14
C GLN A 5 -21.43 2.56 0.82
N ALA A 6 -20.81 1.44 1.23
CA ALA A 6 -19.63 1.46 2.08
C ALA A 6 -18.43 2.09 1.34
N TYR A 7 -18.20 1.73 0.08
CA TYR A 7 -17.13 2.30 -0.73
C TYR A 7 -17.25 3.83 -0.83
N GLU A 8 -18.44 4.34 -1.16
CA GLU A 8 -18.69 5.79 -1.27
C GLU A 8 -18.38 6.55 0.03
N LEU A 9 -18.68 5.93 1.18
CA LEU A 9 -18.37 6.50 2.49
C LEU A 9 -16.86 6.51 2.79
N TYR A 10 -16.14 5.45 2.41
CA TYR A 10 -14.76 5.23 2.84
C TYR A 10 -13.70 5.68 1.83
N LYS A 11 -14.03 5.88 0.55
CA LYS A 11 -13.05 6.18 -0.51
C LYS A 11 -12.21 7.44 -0.26
N ASN A 12 -12.74 8.43 0.46
CA ASN A 12 -12.07 9.70 0.76
C ASN A 12 -11.56 9.81 2.20
N THR A 13 -11.56 8.72 2.96
CA THR A 13 -11.07 8.72 4.36
C THR A 13 -9.63 9.14 4.53
N TRP A 14 -8.82 9.10 3.46
CA TRP A 14 -7.44 9.61 3.45
C TRP A 14 -7.36 11.07 3.92
N GLN A 15 -8.40 11.88 3.67
CA GLN A 15 -8.45 13.29 4.10
C GLN A 15 -8.44 13.49 5.62
N GLY A 16 -8.80 12.45 6.38
CA GLY A 16 -8.77 12.48 7.84
C GLY A 16 -7.39 12.19 8.45
N PHE A 17 -6.39 11.83 7.64
CA PHE A 17 -5.05 11.47 8.08
C PHE A 17 -4.05 12.55 7.65
N ILE A 18 -3.25 13.03 8.60
CA ILE A 18 -2.23 14.08 8.36
C ILE A 18 -0.95 13.53 7.73
N ASP A 19 -0.71 12.23 7.88
CA ASP A 19 0.49 11.49 7.45
C ASP A 19 0.27 10.74 6.12
N VAL A 20 -0.75 11.13 5.35
CA VAL A 20 -0.92 10.64 3.98
C VAL A 20 0.02 11.41 3.06
N GLU A 21 0.75 10.67 2.24
CA GLU A 21 1.62 11.16 1.18
C GLU A 21 1.10 10.77 -0.20
N GLU A 22 1.67 11.40 -1.23
CA GLU A 22 1.52 11.01 -2.62
C GLU A 22 2.73 10.20 -3.06
N VAL A 23 2.48 9.00 -3.58
CA VAL A 23 3.52 8.09 -4.10
C VAL A 23 3.22 7.74 -5.56
N ALA A 24 4.23 7.29 -6.28
CA ALA A 24 4.03 6.59 -7.55
C ALA A 24 3.89 5.09 -7.30
N TYR A 25 2.99 4.43 -8.02
CA TYR A 25 2.87 2.98 -8.04
C TYR A 25 3.08 2.46 -9.46
N THR A 26 4.02 1.53 -9.62
CA THR A 26 4.39 0.93 -10.89
C THR A 26 4.20 -0.58 -10.84
N ASP A 27 3.60 -1.15 -11.86
CA ASP A 27 3.54 -2.59 -12.10
C ASP A 27 3.67 -2.94 -13.58
N SER A 28 3.43 -4.20 -13.95
CA SER A 28 3.49 -4.65 -15.35
C SER A 28 2.50 -3.92 -16.26
N ASP A 29 1.43 -3.35 -15.70
CA ASP A 29 0.37 -2.67 -16.42
C ASP A 29 0.63 -1.16 -16.52
N GLY A 30 1.81 -0.70 -16.09
CA GLY A 30 2.27 0.68 -16.17
C GLY A 30 2.23 1.45 -14.85
N ASP A 31 2.34 2.77 -14.96
CA ASP A 31 2.53 3.67 -13.82
C ASP A 31 1.24 4.39 -13.42
N GLN A 32 1.09 4.63 -12.13
CA GLN A 32 0.09 5.53 -11.56
C GLN A 32 0.77 6.51 -10.60
N GLU A 33 0.69 7.78 -10.95
CA GLU A 33 1.20 8.88 -10.15
C GLU A 33 0.19 9.35 -9.10
N ALA A 34 0.68 10.05 -8.07
CA ALA A 34 -0.11 10.71 -7.02
C ALA A 34 -1.09 9.77 -6.27
N VAL A 35 -0.68 8.51 -6.08
CA VAL A 35 -1.43 7.54 -5.27
C VAL A 35 -1.40 8.00 -3.81
N LYS A 36 -2.58 8.11 -3.19
CA LYS A 36 -2.68 8.39 -1.76
C LYS A 36 -2.23 7.18 -0.99
N ALA A 37 -1.16 7.35 -0.23
CA ALA A 37 -0.53 6.30 0.55
C ALA A 37 -0.31 6.76 1.99
N ARG A 38 -0.45 5.84 2.93
CA ARG A 38 -0.06 6.05 4.32
C ARG A 38 0.83 4.91 4.76
N GLN A 39 1.99 5.26 5.29
CA GLN A 39 2.87 4.30 5.94
C GLN A 39 2.29 3.88 7.29
N ILE A 40 2.28 2.58 7.53
CA ILE A 40 1.90 1.99 8.81
C ILE A 40 2.89 0.90 9.19
N GLU A 41 2.97 0.66 10.49
CA GLU A 41 3.76 -0.46 11.01
C GLU A 41 3.24 -1.78 10.44
N PRO A 42 4.14 -2.66 9.96
CA PRO A 42 3.77 -4.00 9.54
C PRO A 42 3.04 -4.77 10.65
N ASP A 43 2.04 -5.57 10.27
CA ASP A 43 1.43 -6.50 11.22
C ASP A 43 2.43 -7.63 11.51
N GLN A 44 2.73 -7.86 12.78
CA GLN A 44 3.67 -8.89 13.21
C GLN A 44 3.29 -10.28 12.70
N LYS A 45 1.99 -10.59 12.60
CA LYS A 45 1.51 -11.85 12.02
C LYS A 45 1.74 -11.94 10.52
N GLU A 46 1.70 -10.80 9.81
CA GLU A 46 2.00 -10.75 8.38
C GLU A 46 3.50 -10.92 8.13
N LEU A 47 4.34 -10.39 9.02
CA LEU A 47 5.79 -10.60 8.99
C LEU A 47 6.16 -12.06 9.30
N GLU A 48 5.49 -12.72 10.24
CA GLU A 48 5.73 -14.13 10.58
C GLU A 48 5.47 -15.10 9.41
N LEU A 49 4.59 -14.72 8.46
CA LEU A 49 4.31 -15.49 7.24
C LEU A 49 5.39 -15.34 6.17
N ILE A 50 6.24 -14.32 6.28
CA ILE A 50 7.42 -14.14 5.44
C ILE A 50 8.59 -14.83 6.15
N ASP A 51 8.65 -16.14 5.94
CA ASP A 51 9.57 -17.11 6.53
C ASP A 51 10.97 -16.55 6.84
N GLY A 52 11.27 -16.31 8.12
CA GLY A 52 12.63 -16.12 8.64
C GLY A 52 13.27 -14.73 8.57
N LEU A 53 12.62 -13.68 8.07
CA LEU A 53 13.23 -12.32 7.96
C LEU A 53 12.87 -11.36 9.10
N ALA A 54 12.33 -11.88 10.20
CA ALA A 54 12.01 -11.10 11.41
C ALA A 54 13.20 -10.30 11.97
N SER A 55 14.44 -10.64 11.61
CA SER A 55 15.65 -9.89 11.99
C SER A 55 15.89 -8.59 11.21
N LEU A 56 15.09 -8.28 10.19
CA LEU A 56 15.24 -7.11 9.33
C LEU A 56 13.99 -6.20 9.32
N GLN A 57 13.33 -6.01 10.47
CA GLN A 57 12.15 -5.12 10.55
C GLN A 57 12.40 -3.72 9.96
N SER A 58 13.64 -3.22 9.93
CA SER A 58 14.01 -1.96 9.27
C SER A 58 13.81 -1.94 7.75
N ASP A 59 13.71 -3.11 7.12
CA ASP A 59 13.63 -3.27 5.68
C ASP A 59 12.19 -3.50 5.21
N TYR A 60 11.23 -3.63 6.14
CA TYR A 60 9.83 -3.84 5.84
C TYR A 60 8.96 -2.67 6.28
N ILE A 61 7.96 -2.36 5.46
CA ILE A 61 6.92 -1.38 5.81
C ILE A 61 5.60 -1.81 5.21
N THR A 62 4.49 -1.34 5.76
CA THR A 62 3.18 -1.50 5.13
C THR A 62 2.67 -0.16 4.62
N PHE A 63 2.23 -0.14 3.37
CA PHE A 63 1.51 0.98 2.78
C PHE A 63 0.02 0.69 2.72
N ASN A 64 -0.79 1.59 3.24
CA ASN A 64 -2.21 1.66 2.90
C ASN A 64 -2.38 2.55 1.68
N LEU A 65 -2.75 1.96 0.53
CA LEU A 65 -3.05 2.66 -0.70
C LEU A 65 -4.56 2.82 -0.86
N TRP A 66 -5.05 4.02 -1.20
CA TRP A 66 -6.48 4.23 -1.45
C TRP A 66 -6.85 3.95 -2.91
N ASN A 67 -7.93 3.18 -3.08
CA ASN A 67 -8.40 2.70 -4.39
C ASN A 67 -8.80 3.85 -5.32
N VAL A 68 -9.35 4.93 -4.76
CA VAL A 68 -9.79 6.09 -5.54
C VAL A 68 -8.64 6.77 -6.28
N SER A 69 -7.40 6.64 -5.79
CA SER A 69 -6.20 7.24 -6.39
C SER A 69 -5.37 6.27 -7.24
N LEU A 70 -5.77 5.01 -7.33
CA LEU A 70 -5.03 3.97 -8.07
C LEU A 70 -5.39 3.92 -9.57
N GLY A 71 -6.22 4.82 -10.08
CA GLY A 71 -6.58 4.85 -11.50
C GLY A 71 -7.26 3.58 -12.01
N GLY A 72 -7.86 2.78 -11.11
CA GLY A 72 -8.44 1.48 -11.43
C GLY A 72 -7.46 0.30 -11.31
N LYS A 73 -6.18 0.54 -11.02
CA LYS A 73 -5.20 -0.51 -10.74
C LYS A 73 -5.52 -1.24 -9.43
N VAL A 74 -5.14 -2.51 -9.38
CA VAL A 74 -5.21 -3.35 -8.19
C VAL A 74 -3.78 -3.73 -7.82
N PRO A 75 -3.23 -3.21 -6.70
CA PRO A 75 -1.89 -3.54 -6.26
C PRO A 75 -1.68 -5.04 -6.16
N GLY A 76 -0.51 -5.50 -6.62
CA GLY A 76 -0.13 -6.91 -6.63
C GLY A 76 1.32 -7.14 -6.20
N GLY A 77 1.67 -8.40 -5.93
CA GLY A 77 3.05 -8.78 -5.64
C GLY A 77 3.98 -8.43 -6.81
N GLY A 78 5.15 -7.86 -6.50
CA GLY A 78 6.10 -7.35 -7.49
C GLY A 78 5.86 -5.90 -7.93
N GLY A 79 4.73 -5.29 -7.59
CA GLY A 79 4.52 -3.86 -7.77
C GLY A 79 5.52 -3.04 -6.97
N VAL A 80 5.83 -1.83 -7.42
CA VAL A 80 6.81 -0.94 -6.79
C VAL A 80 6.13 0.36 -6.39
N ILE A 81 6.28 0.72 -5.13
CA ILE A 81 5.87 2.02 -4.59
C ILE A 81 7.13 2.90 -4.52
N THR A 82 7.07 4.08 -5.14
CA THR A 82 8.16 5.06 -5.14
C THR A 82 7.69 6.30 -4.38
N GLN A 83 8.40 6.62 -3.29
CA GLN A 83 8.13 7.81 -2.48
C GLN A 83 8.75 9.07 -3.12
N ALA A 84 8.32 10.24 -2.64
CA ALA A 84 8.78 11.53 -3.16
C ALA A 84 10.31 11.76 -2.99
N ASP A 85 10.94 11.11 -2.01
CA ASP A 85 12.39 11.13 -1.80
C ASP A 85 13.17 10.17 -2.74
N GLY A 86 12.45 9.42 -3.59
CA GLY A 86 13.00 8.42 -4.49
C GLY A 86 13.17 7.03 -3.88
N THR A 87 12.83 6.83 -2.60
CA THR A 87 12.87 5.51 -1.96
C THR A 87 11.87 4.56 -2.63
N LYS A 88 12.34 3.35 -2.94
CA LYS A 88 11.52 2.32 -3.62
C LYS A 88 11.24 1.14 -2.72
N TRP A 89 10.00 0.67 -2.78
CA TRP A 89 9.48 -0.42 -1.98
C TRP A 89 8.78 -1.44 -2.88
N THR A 90 9.23 -2.70 -2.85
CA THR A 90 8.60 -3.77 -3.63
C THR A 90 7.52 -4.45 -2.80
N VAL A 91 6.30 -4.48 -3.32
CA VAL A 91 5.14 -5.16 -2.74
C VAL A 91 5.41 -6.66 -2.69
N GLN A 92 5.42 -7.21 -1.47
CA GLN A 92 5.57 -8.64 -1.20
C GLN A 92 4.20 -9.32 -1.08
N SER A 93 3.25 -8.66 -0.43
CA SER A 93 1.88 -9.17 -0.30
C SER A 93 0.86 -8.04 -0.24
N VAL A 94 -0.37 -8.35 -0.65
CA VAL A 94 -1.48 -7.41 -0.65
C VAL A 94 -2.67 -8.01 0.08
N LYS A 95 -3.22 -7.22 1.00
CA LYS A 95 -4.46 -7.53 1.72
C LYS A 95 -5.45 -6.41 1.45
N LYS A 96 -6.62 -6.76 0.92
CA LYS A 96 -7.69 -5.78 0.78
C LYS A 96 -8.17 -5.36 2.17
N ALA A 97 -8.29 -4.06 2.40
CA ALA A 97 -8.92 -3.56 3.61
C ALA A 97 -10.41 -3.89 3.63
N GLN A 98 -10.99 -3.88 4.82
CA GLN A 98 -12.43 -4.03 5.00
C GLN A 98 -13.16 -2.95 4.18
N TRP A 99 -14.21 -3.35 3.45
CA TRP A 99 -15.02 -2.49 2.56
C TRP A 99 -14.38 -2.05 1.23
N GLY A 100 -13.20 -2.56 0.87
CA GLY A 100 -12.67 -2.46 -0.49
C GLY A 100 -12.34 -1.05 -0.96
N ALA A 101 -12.07 -0.12 -0.05
CA ALA A 101 -11.63 1.24 -0.36
C ALA A 101 -10.10 1.41 -0.30
N GLN A 102 -9.38 0.45 0.26
CA GLN A 102 -7.94 0.50 0.46
C GLN A 102 -7.28 -0.86 0.23
N HIS A 103 -5.98 -0.83 -0.09
CA HIS A 103 -5.07 -1.96 -0.15
C HIS A 103 -3.95 -1.82 0.88
N ARG A 104 -3.83 -2.77 1.80
CA ARG A 104 -2.64 -2.95 2.64
C ARG A 104 -1.60 -3.68 1.81
N CYS A 105 -0.47 -3.04 1.55
CA CYS A 105 0.65 -3.61 0.81
C CYS A 105 1.82 -3.76 1.78
N LEU A 106 2.18 -5.00 2.12
CA LEU A 106 3.42 -5.26 2.85
C LEU A 106 4.56 -5.23 1.83
N CYS A 107 5.54 -4.37 2.08
CA CYS A 107 6.62 -4.09 1.14
C CYS A 107 7.97 -4.30 1.79
N ILE A 108 8.95 -4.64 0.96
CA ILE A 108 10.36 -4.66 1.33
C ILE A 108 11.09 -3.52 0.62
N LYS A 109 12.04 -2.89 1.29
CA LYS A 109 12.87 -1.83 0.73
C LYS A 109 13.74 -2.40 -0.39
N GLN A 110 13.82 -1.70 -1.52
CA GLN A 110 14.82 -2.01 -2.54
C GLN A 110 16.18 -1.49 -2.07
N VAL A 111 17.16 -2.39 -1.98
CA VAL A 111 18.56 -2.00 -1.78
C VAL A 111 19.15 -1.73 -3.16
N THR A 112 19.45 -0.46 -3.44
CA THR A 112 20.25 -0.02 -4.59
C THR A 112 21.73 -0.34 -4.41
#